data_AF-A0A3B8VVM4-F1
#
_entry.id   AF-A0A3B8VVM4-F1
#
_cell.length_a   1.000
_cell.length_b   1.000
_cell.length_c   1.000
_cell.angle_alpha   90.00
_cell.angle_beta   90.00
_cell.angle_gamma   90.00
#
_symmetry.space_group_name_H-M   'P 1'
#
loop_
_entity.id
_entity.type
_entity.pdbx_description
1 polymer ?
#
loop_
_entity_poly.entity_id
_entity_poly.type
_entity_poly.pdbx_seq_one_letter_code
_entity_poly.pdbx_strand_id
1 'polypeptide(L)'
;MKIKSQICMVLSLDKCIGCHTCSVTCKNVWTSRQGVEYTWFNNVETKPGQGYPSNWENQQHYKGGWERTKRGIRLRQGSRIKVLSSIFANPYMPSIDDYYEPFTFNYSILQSSAKFKTPPTARPFSILTGKRMEKIEKGPNWEDNLGGTFSTRSSDKNLDGIDTKDFEAFERSFMYYLPRLCEHCLNPACVAACPSGAIYKRDEDGIVLIDEEKCRGWRECVSACPYKKSYFNWVRKRSEKCTFCFPRIENGKPTICSESCVGRIRYIGVMLYDEERIKEYASTEDPEKLYEAQMNIFLDPHDEAVCREALAQGIPHSFIEAAK
;
A
#
# COMPACT_ATOMS: atom_id res chain seq x y z
N MET A 1 -7.59 -4.68 29.62
CA MET A 1 -7.03 -3.71 28.66
C MET A 1 -5.59 -4.10 28.41
N LYS A 2 -5.23 -4.32 27.14
CA LYS A 2 -3.84 -4.62 26.75
C LYS A 2 -3.32 -3.50 25.86
N ILE A 3 -2.52 -2.62 26.44
CA ILE A 3 -2.00 -1.42 25.77
C ILE A 3 -0.84 -1.82 24.84
N LYS A 4 -0.92 -1.31 23.62
CA LYS A 4 0.15 -1.41 22.61
C LYS A 4 0.43 -0.04 22.04
N SER A 5 1.65 0.17 21.56
CA SER A 5 2.06 1.36 20.81
C SER A 5 2.21 1.06 19.33
N GLN A 6 1.79 2.00 18.49
CA GLN A 6 2.04 1.96 17.06
C GLN A 6 2.57 3.30 16.57
N ILE A 7 3.57 3.26 15.68
CA ILE A 7 3.95 4.45 14.92
C ILE A 7 2.96 4.62 13.76
N CYS A 8 2.20 5.71 13.82
CA CYS A 8 1.16 6.05 12.84
C CYS A 8 1.62 7.18 11.93
N MET A 9 0.93 7.33 10.78
CA MET A 9 1.19 8.40 9.83
C MET A 9 -0.11 9.08 9.42
N VAL A 10 -0.09 10.41 9.35
CA VAL A 10 -1.15 11.23 8.75
C VAL A 10 -0.60 11.93 7.53
N LEU A 11 -1.41 12.01 6.46
CA LEU A 11 -1.08 12.71 5.23
C LEU A 11 -2.11 13.82 4.97
N SER A 12 -1.69 15.07 5.02
CA SER A 12 -2.54 16.22 4.65
C SER A 12 -2.69 16.31 3.13
N LEU A 13 -3.82 15.85 2.60
CA LEU A 13 -4.07 15.87 1.16
C LEU A 13 -4.23 17.29 0.59
N ASP A 14 -4.71 18.23 1.40
CA ASP A 14 -4.83 19.65 1.07
C ASP A 14 -3.48 20.27 0.64
N LYS A 15 -2.39 19.86 1.29
CA LYS A 15 -1.03 20.31 0.96
C LYS A 15 -0.33 19.44 -0.08
N CYS A 16 -0.99 18.40 -0.59
CA CYS A 16 -0.35 17.47 -1.50
C CYS A 16 -0.18 18.08 -2.88
N ILE A 17 1.06 18.08 -3.37
CA ILE A 17 1.42 18.64 -4.68
C ILE A 17 1.68 17.56 -5.75
N GLY A 18 1.38 16.29 -5.46
CA GLY A 18 1.51 15.22 -6.47
C GLY A 18 2.91 15.00 -7.04
N CYS A 19 3.99 15.43 -6.36
CA CYS A 19 5.34 15.47 -6.96
C CYS A 19 6.07 14.12 -7.06
N HIS A 20 5.53 13.05 -6.50
CA HIS A 20 6.13 11.70 -6.49
C HIS A 20 7.53 11.53 -5.84
N THR A 21 8.13 12.56 -5.25
CA THR A 21 9.45 12.46 -4.58
C THR A 21 9.49 11.33 -3.55
N CYS A 22 8.41 11.19 -2.77
CA CYS A 22 8.24 10.11 -1.79
C CYS A 22 8.28 8.70 -2.41
N SER A 23 7.81 8.53 -3.65
CA SER A 23 7.85 7.28 -4.40
C SER A 23 9.26 6.98 -4.88
N VAL A 24 9.95 7.98 -5.45
CA VAL A 24 11.31 7.85 -5.99
C VAL A 24 12.31 7.49 -4.89
N THR A 25 12.29 8.20 -3.76
CA THR A 25 13.23 7.89 -2.66
C THR A 25 12.98 6.50 -2.07
N CYS A 26 11.73 6.09 -1.95
CA CYS A 26 11.38 4.74 -1.51
C CYS A 26 11.85 3.67 -2.50
N LYS A 27 11.65 3.90 -3.80
CA LYS A 27 12.09 3.02 -4.89
C LYS A 27 13.60 2.82 -4.84
N ASN A 28 14.35 3.92 -4.83
CA ASN A 28 15.81 3.90 -4.85
C ASN A 28 16.43 3.11 -3.70
N VAL A 29 15.87 3.23 -2.50
CA VAL A 29 16.40 2.53 -1.32
C VAL A 29 15.95 1.07 -1.26
N TRP A 30 14.67 0.79 -1.56
CA TRP A 30 14.08 -0.51 -1.19
C TRP A 30 13.81 -1.45 -2.38
N THR A 31 13.42 -0.92 -3.54
CA THR A 31 12.81 -1.71 -4.62
C THR A 31 13.40 -1.48 -6.02
N SER A 32 14.68 -1.13 -6.10
CA SER A 32 15.44 -1.06 -7.37
C SER A 32 16.01 -2.41 -7.83
N ARG A 33 15.84 -3.48 -7.05
CA ARG A 33 16.29 -4.83 -7.37
C ARG A 33 15.41 -5.47 -8.46
N GLN A 34 16.00 -6.33 -9.28
CA GLN A 34 15.24 -7.21 -10.16
C GLN A 34 14.29 -8.10 -9.35
N GLY A 35 13.07 -8.31 -9.84
CA GLY A 35 11.98 -8.96 -9.15
C GLY A 35 10.98 -7.98 -8.53
N VAL A 36 11.40 -6.75 -8.23
CA VAL A 36 10.59 -5.71 -7.56
C VAL A 36 10.71 -4.34 -8.24
N GLU A 37 11.28 -4.28 -9.44
CA GLU A 37 11.37 -3.06 -10.25
C GLU A 37 9.98 -2.48 -10.57
N TYR A 38 8.96 -3.33 -10.75
CA TYR A 38 7.58 -2.90 -10.88
C TYR A 38 6.97 -2.42 -9.55
N THR A 39 7.47 -2.87 -8.40
CA THR A 39 6.89 -2.62 -7.08
C THR A 39 7.13 -1.21 -6.55
N TRP A 40 6.06 -0.49 -6.22
CA TRP A 40 6.11 0.84 -5.59
C TRP A 40 5.50 0.79 -4.18
N PHE A 41 6.33 0.51 -3.17
CA PHE A 41 5.88 0.47 -1.77
C PHE A 41 5.16 1.77 -1.37
N ASN A 42 5.71 2.91 -1.79
CA ASN A 42 5.03 4.20 -1.81
C ASN A 42 4.73 4.55 -3.27
N ASN A 43 3.45 4.82 -3.59
CA ASN A 43 3.03 5.37 -4.87
C ASN A 43 2.09 6.56 -4.63
N VAL A 44 1.92 7.40 -5.65
CA VAL A 44 0.95 8.49 -5.65
C VAL A 44 0.03 8.29 -6.84
N GLU A 45 -1.26 8.50 -6.65
CA GLU A 45 -2.28 8.39 -7.68
C GLU A 45 -2.95 9.74 -7.87
N THR A 46 -3.34 10.05 -9.10
CA THR A 46 -4.24 11.17 -9.36
C THR A 46 -5.67 10.64 -9.35
N LYS A 47 -6.56 11.34 -8.66
CA LYS A 47 -7.98 11.03 -8.56
C LYS A 47 -8.82 12.10 -9.26
N PRO A 48 -9.92 11.75 -9.97
CA PRO A 48 -10.44 10.39 -10.17
C PRO A 48 -9.57 9.53 -11.10
N GLY A 49 -9.43 8.24 -10.77
CA GLY A 49 -8.64 7.25 -11.50
C GLY A 49 -8.67 5.85 -10.87
N GLN A 50 -8.27 4.84 -11.66
CA GLN A 50 -8.26 3.44 -11.25
C GLN A 50 -7.10 3.08 -10.30
N GLY A 51 -5.98 3.80 -10.38
CA GLY A 51 -4.85 3.67 -9.48
C GLY A 51 -3.91 2.48 -9.78
N TYR A 52 -3.15 2.06 -8.77
CA TYR A 52 -2.03 1.12 -8.91
C TYR A 52 -2.02 -0.04 -7.87
N PRO A 53 -2.31 -1.29 -8.23
CA PRO A 53 -2.72 -1.76 -9.56
C PRO A 53 -4.08 -1.18 -9.96
N SER A 54 -4.41 -1.29 -11.25
CA SER A 54 -5.68 -0.79 -11.77
C SER A 54 -6.86 -1.36 -11.00
N ASN A 55 -7.80 -0.50 -10.59
CA ASN A 55 -9.01 -0.84 -9.85
C ASN A 55 -8.76 -1.53 -8.50
N TRP A 56 -7.64 -1.24 -7.83
CA TRP A 56 -7.28 -1.88 -6.56
C TRP A 56 -8.36 -1.75 -5.47
N GLU A 57 -9.18 -0.69 -5.51
CA GLU A 57 -10.31 -0.44 -4.60
C GLU A 57 -11.51 -1.36 -4.84
N ASN A 58 -11.61 -1.99 -6.02
CA ASN A 58 -12.71 -2.89 -6.34
C ASN A 58 -12.54 -4.26 -5.65
N GLN A 59 -13.03 -4.34 -4.40
CA GLN A 59 -12.97 -5.58 -3.63
C GLN A 59 -13.99 -6.64 -4.08
N GLN A 60 -14.94 -6.31 -4.96
CA GLN A 60 -15.77 -7.33 -5.61
C GLN A 60 -14.94 -8.14 -6.60
N HIS A 61 -13.95 -7.52 -7.25
CA HIS A 61 -12.99 -8.18 -8.12
C HIS A 61 -11.86 -8.83 -7.31
N TYR A 62 -11.07 -8.04 -6.58
CA TYR A 62 -9.83 -8.51 -5.94
C TYR A 62 -10.02 -9.26 -4.62
N LYS A 63 -11.22 -9.26 -4.04
CA LYS A 63 -11.56 -9.94 -2.78
C LYS A 63 -10.64 -9.60 -1.59
N GLY A 64 -10.10 -8.38 -1.53
CA GLY A 64 -9.27 -7.95 -0.41
C GLY A 64 -10.08 -7.58 0.84
N GLY A 65 -9.40 -7.60 1.98
CA GLY A 65 -9.94 -7.17 3.27
C GLY A 65 -10.85 -8.21 3.95
N TRP A 66 -11.65 -7.69 4.87
CA TRP A 66 -12.59 -8.45 5.68
C TRP A 66 -14.03 -8.26 5.20
N GLU A 67 -14.88 -9.22 5.52
CA GLU A 67 -16.33 -9.08 5.45
C GLU A 67 -16.97 -9.56 6.75
N ARG A 68 -18.05 -8.89 7.14
CA ARG A 68 -18.82 -9.22 8.33
C ARG A 68 -19.76 -10.39 8.05
N THR A 69 -19.93 -11.23 9.06
CA THR A 69 -20.83 -12.38 9.09
C THR A 69 -21.63 -12.36 10.40
N LYS A 70 -22.67 -13.18 10.51
CA LYS A 70 -23.44 -13.34 11.77
C LYS A 70 -22.58 -13.78 12.97
N ARG A 71 -21.38 -14.34 12.73
CA ARG A 71 -20.47 -14.89 13.75
C ARG A 71 -19.21 -14.03 13.98
N GLY A 72 -19.16 -12.81 13.43
CA GLY A 72 -17.98 -11.94 13.46
C GLY A 72 -17.44 -11.68 12.05
N ILE A 73 -16.13 -11.57 11.87
CA ILE A 73 -15.51 -11.27 10.56
C ILE A 73 -14.82 -12.47 9.93
N ARG A 74 -14.73 -12.48 8.61
CA ARG A 74 -13.89 -13.42 7.84
C ARG A 74 -13.20 -12.69 6.69
N LEU A 75 -12.12 -13.27 6.17
CA LEU A 75 -11.47 -12.76 4.96
C LEU A 75 -12.44 -12.82 3.78
N ARG A 76 -12.47 -11.76 2.96
CA ARG A 76 -13.32 -11.70 1.76
C ARG A 76 -12.92 -12.74 0.71
N GLN A 77 -11.64 -13.16 0.68
CA GLN A 77 -11.19 -14.28 -0.15
C GLN A 77 -11.84 -15.62 0.25
N GLY A 78 -12.18 -15.80 1.53
CA GLY A 78 -12.82 -17.02 2.02
C GLY A 78 -12.38 -17.47 3.42
N SER A 79 -12.92 -18.62 3.83
CA SER A 79 -12.45 -19.33 5.02
C SER A 79 -11.05 -19.92 4.81
N ARG A 80 -10.40 -20.38 5.89
CA ARG A 80 -9.09 -21.05 5.83
C ARG A 80 -9.07 -22.21 4.81
N ILE A 81 -10.10 -23.05 4.79
CA ILE A 81 -10.21 -24.17 3.84
C ILE A 81 -10.29 -23.67 2.39
N LYS A 82 -11.09 -22.62 2.14
CA LYS A 82 -11.21 -22.04 0.80
C LYS A 82 -9.89 -21.43 0.33
N VAL A 83 -9.19 -20.69 1.19
CA VAL A 83 -7.87 -20.11 0.89
C VAL A 83 -6.83 -21.21 0.62
N LEU A 84 -6.84 -22.30 1.39
CA LEU A 84 -5.95 -23.44 1.14
C LEU A 84 -6.29 -24.15 -0.19
N SER A 85 -7.57 -24.26 -0.55
CA SER A 85 -7.96 -24.87 -1.83
C SER A 85 -7.51 -24.07 -3.06
N SER A 86 -7.32 -22.75 -2.92
CA SER A 86 -6.83 -21.89 -4.00
C SER A 86 -5.30 -21.74 -4.06
N ILE A 87 -4.55 -22.47 -3.23
CA ILE A 87 -3.10 -22.30 -3.11
C ILE A 87 -2.33 -22.62 -4.41
N PHE A 88 -2.87 -23.51 -5.23
CA PHE A 88 -2.26 -23.89 -6.52
C PHE A 88 -2.44 -22.81 -7.59
N ALA A 89 -3.56 -22.08 -7.54
CA ALA A 89 -3.86 -20.99 -8.44
C ALA A 89 -4.81 -20.00 -7.74
N ASN A 90 -4.27 -18.88 -7.29
CA ASN A 90 -5.05 -17.84 -6.63
C ASN A 90 -5.89 -17.09 -7.67
N PRO A 91 -7.23 -17.18 -7.65
CA PRO A 91 -8.09 -16.62 -8.70
C PRO A 91 -8.27 -15.10 -8.59
N TYR A 92 -7.79 -14.49 -7.51
CA TYR A 92 -7.95 -13.05 -7.21
C TYR A 92 -6.62 -12.30 -7.24
N MET A 93 -5.54 -12.98 -7.62
CA MET A 93 -4.20 -12.40 -7.67
C MET A 93 -4.10 -11.39 -8.82
N PRO A 94 -3.70 -10.13 -8.55
CA PRO A 94 -3.39 -9.20 -9.62
C PRO A 94 -2.26 -9.76 -10.51
N SER A 95 -2.49 -9.70 -11.81
CA SER A 95 -1.52 -10.01 -12.85
C SER A 95 -0.50 -8.88 -13.00
N ILE A 96 0.58 -9.12 -13.74
CA ILE A 96 1.57 -8.07 -14.01
C ILE A 96 0.97 -6.91 -14.84
N ASP A 97 0.00 -7.20 -15.70
CA ASP A 97 -0.66 -6.21 -16.54
C ASP A 97 -1.62 -5.32 -15.74
N ASP A 98 -2.11 -5.79 -14.58
CA ASP A 98 -2.84 -4.93 -13.65
C ASP A 98 -1.94 -3.85 -13.05
N TYR A 99 -0.64 -4.12 -12.93
CA TYR A 99 0.40 -3.14 -12.62
C TYR A 99 0.89 -2.48 -13.91
N TYR A 100 2.00 -2.98 -14.46
CA TYR A 100 2.57 -2.65 -15.77
C TYR A 100 3.72 -3.63 -16.05
N GLU A 101 4.01 -3.88 -17.34
CA GLU A 101 5.25 -4.55 -17.72
C GLU A 101 6.44 -3.61 -17.47
N PRO A 102 7.36 -3.92 -16.53
CA PRO A 102 8.51 -3.06 -16.29
C PRO A 102 9.44 -3.04 -17.51
N PHE A 103 9.90 -1.85 -17.88
CA PHE A 103 10.69 -1.62 -19.09
C PHE A 103 11.96 -0.83 -18.81
N THR A 104 12.93 -1.00 -19.70
CA THR A 104 14.17 -0.21 -19.79
C THR A 104 14.38 0.23 -21.24
N PHE A 105 15.45 0.98 -21.52
CA PHE A 105 15.78 1.42 -22.87
C PHE A 105 17.19 1.00 -23.26
N ASN A 106 17.39 0.74 -24.56
CA ASN A 106 18.72 0.50 -25.10
C ASN A 106 19.48 1.83 -25.29
N TYR A 107 20.03 2.38 -24.22
CA TYR A 107 20.79 3.64 -24.28
C TYR A 107 22.14 3.50 -25.00
N SER A 108 22.74 2.30 -25.04
CA SER A 108 24.07 2.09 -25.66
C SER A 108 24.05 2.35 -27.17
N ILE A 109 22.88 2.26 -27.82
CA ILE A 109 22.74 2.62 -29.24
C ILE A 109 23.09 4.08 -29.52
N LEU A 110 22.87 4.97 -28.54
CA LEU A 110 23.15 6.40 -28.66
C LEU A 110 24.64 6.72 -28.52
N GLN A 111 25.41 5.80 -27.92
CA GLN A 111 26.85 5.90 -27.72
C GLN A 111 27.65 5.06 -28.71
N SER A 112 26.95 4.31 -29.57
CA SER A 112 27.56 3.44 -30.56
C SER A 112 28.30 4.24 -31.63
N SER A 113 29.48 3.77 -32.03
CA SER A 113 30.24 4.31 -33.17
C SER A 113 29.68 3.88 -34.53
N ALA A 114 28.60 3.08 -34.55
CA ALA A 114 27.96 2.62 -35.78
C ALA A 114 27.37 3.79 -36.59
N LYS A 115 27.51 3.73 -37.92
CA LYS A 115 26.89 4.69 -38.83
C LYS A 115 25.45 4.29 -39.10
N PHE A 116 24.50 5.16 -38.76
CA PHE A 116 23.08 4.96 -39.04
C PHE A 116 22.61 5.84 -40.20
N LYS A 117 21.64 5.36 -40.99
CA LYS A 117 21.01 6.16 -42.07
C LYS A 117 20.10 7.26 -41.52
N THR A 118 19.56 7.06 -40.33
CA THR A 118 18.70 8.01 -39.60
C THR A 118 19.23 8.17 -38.18
N PRO A 119 18.90 9.28 -37.48
CA PRO A 119 19.30 9.44 -36.08
C PRO A 119 18.90 8.22 -35.23
N PRO A 120 19.80 7.67 -34.40
CA PRO A 120 19.48 6.53 -33.54
C PRO A 120 18.54 6.95 -32.41
N THR A 121 17.65 6.05 -32.01
CA THR A 121 16.72 6.24 -30.90
C THR A 121 16.82 5.08 -29.92
N ALA A 122 16.87 5.38 -28.62
CA ALA A 122 16.81 4.37 -27.57
C ALA A 122 15.37 3.79 -27.48
N ARG A 123 15.19 2.57 -27.98
CA ARG A 123 13.88 1.88 -27.97
C ARG A 123 13.65 1.12 -26.66
N PRO A 124 12.37 0.92 -26.26
CA PRO A 124 12.04 0.22 -25.03
C PRO A 124 12.24 -1.30 -25.14
N PHE A 125 12.62 -1.91 -24.03
CA PHE A 125 12.78 -3.35 -23.84
C PHE A 125 12.12 -3.77 -22.53
N SER A 126 11.47 -4.92 -22.56
CA SER A 126 10.87 -5.54 -21.38
C SER A 126 11.96 -6.03 -20.43
N ILE A 127 11.86 -5.67 -19.15
CA ILE A 127 12.74 -6.21 -18.10
C ILE A 127 12.39 -7.68 -17.80
N LEU A 128 11.14 -8.09 -18.04
CA LEU A 128 10.67 -9.46 -17.80
C LEU A 128 11.18 -10.43 -18.85
N THR A 129 11.13 -10.04 -20.13
CA THR A 129 11.42 -10.95 -21.26
C THR A 129 12.75 -10.64 -21.95
N GLY A 130 13.33 -9.46 -21.73
CA GLY A 130 14.50 -8.97 -22.46
C GLY A 130 14.22 -8.64 -23.93
N LYS A 131 12.97 -8.76 -24.40
CA LYS A 131 12.59 -8.49 -25.79
C LYS A 131 12.28 -7.02 -26.00
N ARG A 132 12.47 -6.55 -27.24
CA ARG A 132 12.08 -5.21 -27.66
C ARG A 132 10.57 -5.05 -27.56
N MET A 133 10.12 -3.95 -27.00
CA MET A 133 8.72 -3.54 -26.99
C MET A 133 8.46 -2.63 -28.18
N GLU A 134 7.36 -2.84 -28.91
CA GLU A 134 6.97 -1.92 -29.97
C GLU A 134 6.47 -0.59 -29.39
N LYS A 135 5.73 -0.65 -28.28
CA LYS A 135 5.19 0.51 -27.58
C LYS A 135 5.08 0.21 -26.08
N ILE A 136 5.25 1.25 -25.26
CA ILE A 136 4.88 1.21 -23.84
C ILE A 136 3.41 1.61 -23.75
N GLU A 137 2.59 0.75 -23.15
CA GLU A 137 1.13 0.95 -23.09
C GLU A 137 0.60 1.22 -21.69
N LYS A 138 1.44 1.04 -20.66
CA LYS A 138 1.09 1.24 -19.27
C LYS A 138 2.31 1.59 -18.43
N GLY A 139 2.05 2.24 -17.31
CA GLY A 139 3.03 2.55 -16.27
C GLY A 139 2.36 2.67 -14.90
N PRO A 140 3.15 2.77 -13.82
CA PRO A 140 2.63 2.81 -12.45
C PRO A 140 1.91 4.12 -12.10
N ASN A 141 2.01 5.13 -12.97
CA ASN A 141 1.41 6.45 -12.82
C ASN A 141 0.86 6.94 -14.17
N TRP A 142 0.16 6.06 -14.90
CA TRP A 142 -0.33 6.32 -16.26
C TRP A 142 -1.44 7.39 -16.31
N GLU A 143 -2.20 7.52 -15.23
CA GLU A 143 -3.35 8.42 -15.08
C GLU A 143 -3.00 9.78 -14.46
N ASP A 144 -1.69 10.10 -14.37
CA ASP A 144 -1.19 11.33 -13.76
C ASP A 144 -1.84 12.58 -14.36
N ASN A 145 -2.22 13.54 -13.51
CA ASN A 145 -2.81 14.82 -13.91
C ASN A 145 -3.97 14.66 -14.92
N LEU A 146 -4.87 13.71 -14.64
CA LEU A 146 -6.04 13.39 -15.45
C LEU A 146 -5.72 12.80 -16.84
N GLY A 147 -4.54 12.16 -16.99
CA GLY A 147 -4.18 11.43 -18.20
C GLY A 147 -5.22 10.37 -18.57
N GLY A 148 -5.71 10.42 -19.82
CA GLY A 148 -6.78 9.55 -20.33
C GLY A 148 -8.15 10.24 -20.40
N THR A 149 -9.11 9.59 -21.06
CA THR A 149 -10.47 10.13 -21.21
C THR A 149 -11.22 10.11 -19.87
N PHE A 150 -12.17 11.02 -19.69
CA PHE A 150 -13.03 10.99 -18.50
C PHE A 150 -13.81 9.68 -18.41
N SER A 151 -14.27 9.12 -19.53
CA SER A 151 -14.96 7.82 -19.58
C SER A 151 -14.15 6.66 -18.98
N THR A 152 -12.81 6.69 -19.06
CA THR A 152 -11.96 5.72 -18.37
C THR A 152 -11.81 6.09 -16.90
N ARG A 153 -11.53 7.35 -16.59
CA ARG A 153 -11.34 7.83 -15.21
C ARG A 153 -12.60 7.73 -14.35
N SER A 154 -13.79 7.80 -14.95
CA SER A 154 -15.09 7.66 -14.28
C SER A 154 -15.37 6.25 -13.78
N SER A 155 -14.53 5.28 -14.15
CA SER A 155 -14.56 3.93 -13.56
C SER A 155 -13.89 3.85 -12.18
N ASP A 156 -13.38 4.97 -11.66
CA ASP A 156 -12.95 5.10 -10.27
C ASP A 156 -14.05 4.64 -9.32
N LYS A 157 -13.72 3.66 -8.47
CA LYS A 157 -14.65 3.06 -7.51
C LYS A 157 -15.27 4.08 -6.55
N ASN A 158 -14.61 5.20 -6.31
CA ASN A 158 -15.10 6.27 -5.44
C ASN A 158 -16.23 7.10 -6.08
N LEU A 159 -16.50 6.94 -7.37
CA LEU A 159 -17.59 7.63 -8.09
C LEU A 159 -18.87 6.80 -8.18
N ASP A 160 -18.87 5.57 -7.66
CA ASP A 160 -20.05 4.70 -7.65
C ASP A 160 -21.24 5.38 -6.97
N GLY A 161 -22.36 5.48 -7.70
CA GLY A 161 -23.60 6.09 -7.19
C GLY A 161 -23.60 7.63 -7.22
N ILE A 162 -22.56 8.28 -7.74
CA ILE A 162 -22.50 9.73 -7.94
C ILE A 162 -22.95 10.05 -9.38
N ASP A 163 -23.75 11.11 -9.55
CA ASP A 163 -24.03 11.65 -10.89
C ASP A 163 -22.81 12.41 -11.42
N THR A 164 -22.06 11.78 -12.32
CA THR A 164 -20.83 12.31 -12.88
C THR A 164 -21.03 13.03 -14.21
N LYS A 165 -22.28 13.25 -14.67
CA LYS A 165 -22.57 13.79 -16.01
C LYS A 165 -21.86 15.12 -16.29
N ASP A 166 -21.75 15.96 -15.26
CA ASP A 166 -21.18 17.29 -15.40
C ASP A 166 -19.67 17.35 -15.08
N PHE A 167 -19.04 16.26 -14.64
CA PHE A 167 -17.62 16.24 -14.28
C PHE A 167 -16.67 16.21 -15.48
N GLU A 168 -17.18 15.87 -16.67
CA GLU A 168 -16.43 15.96 -17.92
C GLU A 168 -16.31 17.41 -18.42
N ALA A 169 -17.21 18.31 -17.98
CA ALA A 169 -17.14 19.71 -18.34
C ALA A 169 -15.83 20.33 -17.86
N PHE A 170 -15.18 21.10 -18.74
CA PHE A 170 -13.88 21.71 -18.46
C PHE A 170 -13.92 22.57 -17.18
N GLU A 171 -14.98 23.36 -17.01
CA GLU A 171 -15.18 24.28 -15.88
C GLU A 171 -15.44 23.55 -14.55
N ARG A 172 -15.77 22.25 -14.60
CA ARG A 172 -16.02 21.40 -13.43
C ARG A 172 -14.95 20.33 -13.26
N SER A 173 -13.86 20.42 -14.02
CA SER A 173 -12.72 19.52 -13.86
C SER A 173 -12.11 19.69 -12.48
N PHE A 174 -11.93 18.56 -11.79
CA PHE A 174 -11.24 18.51 -10.51
C PHE A 174 -10.24 17.36 -10.52
N MET A 175 -9.20 17.51 -9.70
CA MET A 175 -8.31 16.42 -9.37
C MET A 175 -7.71 16.63 -7.98
N TYR A 176 -7.29 15.52 -7.37
CA TYR A 176 -6.45 15.55 -6.18
C TYR A 176 -5.47 14.39 -6.20
N TYR A 177 -4.47 14.45 -5.34
CA TYR A 177 -3.43 13.44 -5.27
C TYR A 177 -3.62 12.54 -4.05
N LEU A 178 -3.48 11.23 -4.26
CA LEU A 178 -3.56 10.21 -3.23
C LEU A 178 -2.20 9.49 -3.09
N PRO A 179 -1.27 10.05 -2.30
CA PRO A 179 -0.06 9.35 -1.90
C PRO A 179 -0.39 8.27 -0.88
N ARG A 180 0.07 7.03 -1.11
CA ARG A 180 -0.27 5.89 -0.24
C ARG A 180 0.85 4.86 -0.12
N LEU A 181 0.88 4.20 1.02
CA LEU A 181 1.79 3.11 1.38
C LEU A 181 1.03 1.99 2.09
N CYS A 182 1.71 1.05 2.75
CA CYS A 182 1.01 0.08 3.60
C CYS A 182 0.44 0.79 4.83
N GLU A 183 -0.81 0.47 5.19
CA GLU A 183 -1.47 1.04 6.37
C GLU A 183 -1.01 0.45 7.72
N HIS A 184 -0.14 -0.57 7.73
CA HIS A 184 0.34 -1.26 8.94
C HIS A 184 -0.80 -1.54 9.96
N CYS A 185 -1.93 -2.04 9.43
CA CYS A 185 -3.22 -2.11 10.11
C CYS A 185 -3.16 -2.75 11.51
N LEU A 186 -4.13 -2.40 12.37
CA LEU A 186 -4.36 -3.09 13.63
C LEU A 186 -4.95 -4.49 13.42
N ASN A 187 -5.83 -4.69 12.42
CA ASN A 187 -6.35 -5.99 12.00
C ASN A 187 -5.95 -6.32 10.54
N PRO A 188 -4.68 -6.66 10.29
CA PRO A 188 -4.14 -6.82 8.94
C PRO A 188 -4.64 -8.09 8.25
N ALA A 189 -5.44 -7.93 7.19
CA ALA A 189 -5.93 -9.05 6.37
C ALA A 189 -4.79 -9.88 5.76
N CYS A 190 -3.65 -9.26 5.44
CA CYS A 190 -2.49 -9.98 4.91
C CYS A 190 -1.87 -10.96 5.92
N VAL A 191 -1.86 -10.64 7.22
CA VAL A 191 -1.42 -11.56 8.29
C VAL A 191 -2.36 -12.75 8.36
N ALA A 192 -3.67 -12.49 8.43
CA ALA A 192 -4.68 -13.53 8.52
C ALA A 192 -4.72 -14.48 7.30
N ALA A 193 -4.35 -13.99 6.12
CA ALA A 193 -4.38 -14.76 4.89
C ALA A 193 -3.14 -15.62 4.64
N CYS A 194 -2.01 -15.36 5.30
CA CYS A 194 -0.74 -16.03 5.02
C CYS A 194 -0.73 -17.48 5.55
N PRO A 195 -0.73 -18.53 4.68
CA PRO A 195 -0.81 -19.91 5.17
C PRO A 195 0.41 -20.36 5.96
N SER A 196 1.59 -19.76 5.69
CA SER A 196 2.83 -20.11 6.39
C SER A 196 3.06 -19.31 7.67
N GLY A 197 2.17 -18.38 8.03
CA GLY A 197 2.36 -17.50 9.19
C GLY A 197 3.61 -16.60 9.11
N ALA A 198 4.08 -16.29 7.89
CA ALA A 198 5.30 -15.52 7.69
C ALA A 198 5.12 -14.00 7.86
N ILE A 199 3.88 -13.52 7.98
CA ILE A 199 3.56 -12.11 8.14
C ILE A 199 3.16 -11.88 9.59
N TYR A 200 3.76 -10.89 10.22
CA TYR A 200 3.53 -10.59 11.63
C TYR A 200 3.50 -9.08 11.85
N LYS A 201 2.85 -8.65 12.93
CA LYS A 201 2.90 -7.28 13.43
C LYS A 201 3.88 -7.26 14.60
N ARG A 202 4.86 -6.36 14.55
CA ARG A 202 5.80 -6.14 15.66
C ARG A 202 5.07 -5.61 16.87
N ASP A 203 5.47 -6.07 18.06
CA ASP A 203 4.81 -5.76 19.31
C ASP A 203 5.17 -4.37 19.84
N GLU A 204 6.38 -3.90 19.51
CA GLU A 204 7.01 -2.69 20.01
C GLU A 204 6.55 -1.40 19.28
N ASP A 205 6.30 -1.49 17.97
CA ASP A 205 6.02 -0.32 17.11
C ASP A 205 4.84 -0.51 16.15
N GLY A 206 4.20 -1.69 16.17
CA GLY A 206 3.07 -2.02 15.32
C GLY A 206 3.41 -2.20 13.84
N ILE A 207 4.69 -2.24 13.44
CA ILE A 207 5.07 -2.39 12.03
C ILE A 207 4.77 -3.83 11.57
N VAL A 208 3.87 -3.97 10.60
CA VAL A 208 3.61 -5.24 9.90
C VAL A 208 4.72 -5.57 8.89
N LEU A 209 5.37 -6.72 9.04
CA LEU A 209 6.47 -7.21 8.18
C LEU A 209 6.17 -8.58 7.58
N ILE A 210 6.90 -8.92 6.50
CA ILE A 210 6.96 -10.27 5.94
C ILE A 210 8.35 -10.83 6.24
N ASP A 211 8.42 -11.92 6.98
CA ASP A 211 9.63 -12.70 7.19
C ASP A 211 10.03 -13.39 5.88
N GLU A 212 11.11 -12.92 5.24
CA GLU A 212 11.58 -13.46 3.95
C GLU A 212 12.02 -14.93 4.07
N GLU A 213 12.53 -15.34 5.24
CA GLU A 213 13.02 -16.70 5.49
C GLU A 213 11.87 -17.69 5.70
N LYS A 214 10.80 -17.27 6.39
CA LYS A 214 9.58 -18.08 6.60
C LYS A 214 8.61 -18.01 5.44
N CYS A 215 8.65 -16.95 4.64
CA CYS A 215 7.77 -16.83 3.50
C CYS A 215 8.01 -18.01 2.54
N ARG A 216 6.91 -18.58 2.02
CA ARG A 216 6.94 -19.71 1.08
C ARG A 216 6.43 -19.33 -0.30
N GLY A 217 6.11 -18.05 -0.51
CA GLY A 217 5.65 -17.56 -1.81
C GLY A 217 4.24 -18.01 -2.17
N TRP A 218 3.35 -18.21 -1.18
CA TRP A 218 1.95 -18.59 -1.40
C TRP A 218 1.08 -17.50 -2.02
N ARG A 219 1.53 -16.24 -2.00
CA ARG A 219 0.94 -15.08 -2.70
C ARG A 219 -0.48 -14.67 -2.28
N GLU A 220 -1.11 -15.42 -1.38
CA GLU A 220 -2.43 -15.08 -0.81
C GLU A 220 -2.48 -13.68 -0.18
N CYS A 221 -1.39 -13.25 0.45
CA CYS A 221 -1.28 -11.94 1.08
C CYS A 221 -1.36 -10.76 0.09
N VAL A 222 -1.09 -11.00 -1.20
CA VAL A 222 -1.21 -9.99 -2.28
C VAL A 222 -2.68 -9.67 -2.50
N SER A 223 -3.50 -10.68 -2.73
CA SER A 223 -4.95 -10.55 -2.93
C SER A 223 -5.66 -10.09 -1.66
N ALA A 224 -5.30 -10.65 -0.50
CA ALA A 224 -5.91 -10.35 0.79
C ALA A 224 -5.80 -8.89 1.21
N CYS A 225 -4.71 -8.21 0.84
CA CYS A 225 -4.53 -6.80 1.16
C CYS A 225 -5.55 -5.97 0.35
N PRO A 226 -6.52 -5.29 0.99
CA PRO A 226 -7.48 -4.47 0.24
C PRO A 226 -6.79 -3.29 -0.44
N TYR A 227 -5.66 -2.82 0.10
CA TYR A 227 -4.84 -1.74 -0.45
C TYR A 227 -3.83 -2.17 -1.53
N LYS A 228 -3.71 -3.48 -1.78
CA LYS A 228 -2.72 -4.06 -2.71
C LYS A 228 -1.28 -3.61 -2.45
N LYS A 229 -0.91 -3.55 -1.16
CA LYS A 229 0.41 -3.12 -0.67
C LYS A 229 1.38 -4.24 -0.31
N SER A 230 1.00 -5.48 -0.61
CA SER A 230 1.92 -6.62 -0.67
C SER A 230 2.16 -6.92 -2.15
N TYR A 231 3.43 -7.01 -2.54
CA TYR A 231 3.84 -7.22 -3.93
C TYR A 231 4.65 -8.52 -4.03
N PHE A 232 4.57 -9.22 -5.15
CA PHE A 232 5.31 -10.46 -5.33
C PHE A 232 6.66 -10.18 -5.99
N ASN A 233 7.76 -10.52 -5.33
CA ASN A 233 9.07 -10.55 -5.96
C ASN A 233 9.13 -11.75 -6.92
N TRP A 234 9.07 -11.47 -8.22
CA TRP A 234 8.99 -12.51 -9.24
C TRP A 234 10.31 -13.26 -9.47
N VAL A 235 11.44 -12.74 -8.98
CA VAL A 235 12.75 -13.42 -8.99
C VAL A 235 12.91 -14.30 -7.76
N ARG A 236 12.82 -13.72 -6.54
CA ARG A 236 12.99 -14.42 -5.27
C ARG A 236 11.84 -15.37 -4.91
N LYS A 237 10.70 -15.25 -5.59
CA LYS A 237 9.47 -16.01 -5.33
C LYS A 237 8.98 -15.85 -3.88
N ARG A 238 9.10 -14.63 -3.36
CA ARG A 238 8.64 -14.21 -2.02
C ARG A 238 7.87 -12.90 -2.16
N SER A 239 6.92 -12.64 -1.27
CA SER A 239 6.23 -11.36 -1.25
C SER A 239 6.99 -10.36 -0.42
N GLU A 240 7.02 -9.11 -0.85
CA GLU A 240 7.64 -7.99 -0.16
C GLU A 240 6.61 -6.85 -0.02
N LYS A 241 6.77 -6.00 0.99
CA LYS A 241 5.88 -4.86 1.25
C LYS A 241 6.64 -3.71 1.89
N CYS A 242 6.00 -2.55 1.97
CA CYS A 242 6.50 -1.44 2.77
C CYS A 242 6.86 -1.94 4.19
N THR A 243 8.10 -1.67 4.59
CA THR A 243 8.68 -2.02 5.88
C THR A 243 8.56 -0.89 6.91
N PHE A 244 7.80 0.15 6.57
CA PHE A 244 7.73 1.43 7.30
C PHE A 244 9.10 2.02 7.63
N CYS A 245 10.14 1.68 6.85
CA CYS A 245 11.53 2.00 7.16
C CYS A 245 11.90 1.64 8.61
N PHE A 246 11.50 0.45 9.12
CA PHE A 246 11.78 0.06 10.50
C PHE A 246 13.24 0.28 10.95
N PRO A 247 14.29 0.09 10.12
CA PRO A 247 15.66 0.39 10.56
C PRO A 247 15.89 1.87 10.91
N ARG A 248 15.12 2.78 10.31
CA ARG A 248 15.13 4.21 10.64
C ARG A 248 14.28 4.51 11.87
N ILE A 249 13.08 3.92 11.95
CA ILE A 249 12.14 4.09 13.06
C ILE A 249 12.75 3.60 14.38
N GLU A 250 13.45 2.47 14.37
CA GLU A 250 14.19 1.94 15.53
C GLU A 250 15.24 2.92 16.09
N ASN A 251 15.67 3.88 15.27
CA ASN A 251 16.63 4.93 15.63
C ASN A 251 15.98 6.31 15.81
N GLY A 252 14.65 6.37 15.98
CA GLY A 252 13.90 7.63 16.15
C GLY A 252 13.91 8.53 14.91
N LYS A 253 14.29 8.00 13.74
CA LYS A 253 14.31 8.76 12.48
C LYS A 253 13.00 8.57 11.72
N PRO A 254 12.50 9.59 11.00
CA PRO A 254 11.34 9.45 10.14
C PRO A 254 11.56 8.42 9.03
N THR A 255 10.46 7.92 8.46
CA THR A 255 10.50 7.13 7.23
C THR A 255 11.04 7.95 6.07
N ILE A 256 11.69 7.30 5.09
CA ILE A 256 12.32 8.03 3.99
C ILE A 256 11.31 8.85 3.18
N CYS A 257 10.09 8.33 2.98
CA CYS A 257 9.03 9.03 2.26
C CYS A 257 8.43 10.21 3.03
N SER A 258 8.62 10.26 4.36
CA SER A 258 8.21 11.38 5.21
C SER A 258 9.28 12.46 5.26
N GLU A 259 10.53 12.07 5.50
CA GLU A 259 11.68 12.99 5.49
C GLU A 259 11.84 13.69 4.14
N SER A 260 11.65 12.95 3.04
CA SER A 260 11.77 13.49 1.67
C SER A 260 10.49 14.16 1.15
N CYS A 261 9.46 14.31 1.97
CA CYS A 261 8.20 14.87 1.52
C CYS A 261 8.31 16.38 1.26
N VAL A 262 8.45 16.75 -0.01
CA VAL A 262 8.58 18.15 -0.48
C VAL A 262 7.39 19.01 -0.04
N GLY A 263 6.16 18.50 -0.17
CA GLY A 263 4.95 19.22 0.25
C GLY A 263 4.77 19.31 1.78
N ARG A 264 5.64 18.65 2.57
CA ARG A 264 5.58 18.61 4.04
C ARG A 264 4.19 18.22 4.55
N ILE A 265 3.65 17.15 3.98
CA ILE A 265 2.27 16.70 4.26
C ILE A 265 2.21 15.55 5.25
N ARG A 266 3.34 14.91 5.54
CA ARG A 266 3.41 13.64 6.29
C ARG A 266 3.82 13.92 7.72
N TYR A 267 2.99 13.46 8.65
CA TYR A 267 3.20 13.56 10.09
C TYR A 267 3.29 12.15 10.65
N ILE A 268 4.28 11.90 11.51
CA ILE A 268 4.49 10.63 12.18
C ILE A 268 4.36 10.86 13.68
N GLY A 269 3.61 10.01 14.36
CA GLY A 269 3.42 10.07 15.82
C GLY A 269 3.17 8.69 16.41
N VAL A 270 3.33 8.57 17.72
CA VAL A 270 2.97 7.36 18.47
C VAL A 270 1.47 7.41 18.78
N MET A 271 0.79 6.28 18.58
CA MET A 271 -0.58 6.09 19.09
C MET A 271 -0.60 4.91 20.05
N LEU A 272 -1.22 5.12 21.22
CA LEU A 272 -1.54 4.06 22.16
C LEU A 272 -2.93 3.49 21.83
N TYR A 273 -3.07 2.17 21.85
CA TYR A 273 -4.34 1.51 21.57
C TYR A 273 -4.56 0.28 22.46
N ASP A 274 -5.83 -0.06 22.71
CA ASP A 274 -6.21 -1.30 23.39
C ASP A 274 -6.35 -2.46 22.40
N GLU A 275 -5.42 -3.41 22.45
CA GLU A 275 -5.40 -4.59 21.59
C GLU A 275 -6.62 -5.49 21.79
N GLU A 276 -7.17 -5.58 23.00
CA GLU A 276 -8.30 -6.47 23.30
C GLU A 276 -9.58 -6.04 22.56
N ARG A 277 -9.67 -4.76 22.22
CA ARG A 277 -10.82 -4.16 21.52
C ARG A 277 -10.68 -4.20 20.00
N ILE A 278 -9.61 -4.80 19.46
CA ILE A 278 -9.43 -4.95 18.00
C ILE A 278 -10.59 -5.71 17.36
N LYS A 279 -11.04 -6.79 17.99
CA LYS A 279 -12.14 -7.60 17.48
C LYS A 279 -13.47 -6.85 17.50
N GLU A 280 -13.70 -6.05 18.54
CA GLU A 280 -14.88 -5.20 18.67
C GLU A 280 -14.95 -4.20 17.51
N TYR A 281 -13.92 -3.36 17.33
CA TYR A 281 -13.93 -2.36 16.25
C TYR A 281 -14.05 -3.03 14.88
N ALA A 282 -13.28 -4.10 14.63
CA ALA A 282 -13.21 -4.69 13.30
C ALA A 282 -14.52 -5.40 12.90
N SER A 283 -15.39 -5.70 13.87
CA SER A 283 -16.67 -6.38 13.66
C SER A 283 -17.90 -5.48 13.77
N THR A 284 -17.70 -4.16 13.86
CA THR A 284 -18.74 -3.12 13.84
C THR A 284 -19.76 -3.42 12.73
N GLU A 285 -21.05 -3.39 13.08
CA GLU A 285 -22.12 -3.81 12.17
C GLU A 285 -22.28 -2.89 10.97
N ASP A 286 -22.23 -1.59 11.25
CA ASP A 286 -22.34 -0.51 10.29
C ASP A 286 -20.94 -0.08 9.83
N PRO A 287 -20.56 -0.31 8.56
CA PRO A 287 -19.27 0.10 8.04
C PRO A 287 -19.00 1.61 8.16
N GLU A 288 -20.03 2.45 8.18
CA GLU A 288 -19.88 3.91 8.31
C GLU A 288 -19.38 4.31 9.71
N LYS A 289 -19.59 3.44 10.71
CA LYS A 289 -19.13 3.64 12.10
C LYS A 289 -17.75 3.05 12.39
N LEU A 290 -17.11 2.41 11.42
CA LEU A 290 -15.77 1.81 11.61
C LEU A 290 -14.72 2.84 12.00
N TYR A 291 -14.81 4.05 11.45
CA TYR A 291 -13.92 5.16 11.80
C TYR A 291 -14.05 5.52 13.28
N GLU A 292 -15.28 5.79 13.74
CA GLU A 292 -15.55 6.12 15.15
C GLU A 292 -15.15 4.97 16.08
N ALA A 293 -15.46 3.73 15.69
CA ALA A 293 -15.09 2.54 16.44
C ALA A 293 -13.56 2.39 16.57
N GLN A 294 -12.80 2.72 15.52
CA GLN A 294 -11.34 2.74 15.59
C GLN A 294 -10.82 3.88 16.48
N MET A 295 -11.41 5.08 16.38
CA MET A 295 -11.03 6.20 17.26
C MET A 295 -11.25 5.85 18.74
N ASN A 296 -12.33 5.13 19.05
CA ASN A 296 -12.67 4.74 20.42
C ASN A 296 -11.72 3.71 21.05
N ILE A 297 -10.86 3.03 20.27
CA ILE A 297 -9.85 2.12 20.82
C ILE A 297 -8.49 2.78 21.05
N PHE A 298 -8.31 4.01 20.54
CA PHE A 298 -7.14 4.81 20.86
C PHE A 298 -7.26 5.38 22.27
N LEU A 299 -6.14 5.42 22.96
CA LEU A 299 -6.07 5.81 24.37
C LEU A 299 -5.48 7.22 24.48
N ASP A 300 -5.99 8.00 25.43
CA ASP A 300 -5.48 9.34 25.69
C ASP A 300 -4.08 9.25 26.35
N PRO A 301 -3.02 9.74 25.68
CA PRO A 301 -1.66 9.72 26.22
C PRO A 301 -1.44 10.77 27.33
N HIS A 302 -2.41 11.65 27.61
CA HIS A 302 -2.38 12.59 28.73
C HIS A 302 -3.06 12.06 29.99
N ASP A 303 -3.78 10.94 29.91
CA ASP A 303 -4.36 10.27 31.08
C ASP A 303 -3.26 9.55 31.88
N GLU A 304 -3.06 9.97 33.14
CA GLU A 304 -2.08 9.38 34.05
C GLU A 304 -2.32 7.90 34.32
N ALA A 305 -3.57 7.45 34.33
CA ALA A 305 -3.91 6.04 34.50
C ALA A 305 -3.48 5.21 33.29
N VAL A 306 -3.70 5.73 32.07
CA VAL A 306 -3.23 5.11 30.82
C VAL A 306 -1.70 5.06 30.80
N CYS A 307 -1.01 6.15 31.16
CA CYS A 307 0.44 6.21 31.19
C CYS A 307 1.06 5.19 32.15
N ARG A 308 0.52 5.11 33.38
CA ARG A 308 0.98 4.16 34.40
C ARG A 308 0.75 2.71 33.96
N GLU A 309 -0.40 2.41 33.38
CA GLU A 309 -0.70 1.07 32.86
C GLU A 309 0.21 0.72 31.67
N ALA A 310 0.46 1.67 30.76
CA ALA A 310 1.33 1.45 29.61
C ALA A 310 2.78 1.15 30.06
N LEU A 311 3.30 1.89 31.05
CA LEU A 311 4.60 1.60 31.66
C LEU A 311 4.64 0.21 32.31
N ALA A 312 3.59 -0.14 33.06
CA ALA A 312 3.48 -1.45 33.70
C ALA A 312 3.43 -2.61 32.70
N GLN A 313 2.85 -2.40 31.52
CA GLN A 313 2.80 -3.36 30.42
C GLN A 313 4.05 -3.34 29.52
N GLY A 314 5.07 -2.52 29.85
CA GLY A 314 6.37 -2.52 29.18
C GLY A 314 6.49 -1.60 27.97
N ILE A 315 5.55 -0.66 27.77
CA ILE A 315 5.71 0.40 26.76
C ILE A 315 6.84 1.34 27.22
N PRO A 316 7.87 1.60 26.40
CA PRO A 316 8.96 2.48 26.79
C PRO A 316 8.48 3.88 27.17
N HIS A 317 9.06 4.47 28.22
CA HIS A 317 8.73 5.85 28.63
C HIS A 317 8.86 6.84 27.47
N SER A 318 9.88 6.69 26.62
CA SER A 318 10.07 7.54 25.44
C SER A 318 8.91 7.46 24.43
N PHE A 319 8.24 6.32 24.31
CA PHE A 319 7.08 6.14 23.43
C PHE A 319 5.83 6.79 24.03
N ILE A 320 5.66 6.73 25.35
CA ILE A 320 4.54 7.39 26.04
C ILE A 320 4.70 8.91 25.93
N GLU A 321 5.90 9.44 26.15
CA GLU A 321 6.16 10.87 25.97
C GLU A 321 5.98 11.32 24.52
N ALA A 322 6.37 10.50 23.54
CA ALA A 322 6.17 10.80 22.12
C ALA A 322 4.71 10.65 21.65
N ALA A 323 3.82 10.08 22.47
CA ALA A 323 2.39 9.99 22.18
C ALA A 323 1.63 11.25 22.62
N LYS A 324 2.14 12.01 23.59
CA LYS A 324 1.56 13.27 24.08
C LYS A 324 1.69 14.38 23.03
#